data_AF-A0A563EV59-F1
#
_entry.id   AF-A0A563EV59-F1
#
_cell.length_a   1.000
_cell.length_b   1.000
_cell.length_c   1.000
_cell.angle_alpha   90.00
_cell.angle_beta   90.00
_cell.angle_gamma   90.00
#
_symmetry.space_group_name_H-M   'P 1'
#
loop_
_entity.id
_entity.type
_entity.pdbx_description
1 polymer ?
#
loop_
_entity_poly.entity_id
_entity_poly.type
_entity_poly.pdbx_seq_one_letter_code
_entity_poly.pdbx_strand_id
1 'polypeptide(L)'
;MFNGSAWVYFPGLGVCGETHADADLVAGVSLLQFLGGAHGGDEIQVTGENGATTTATVATLCVTCLSGDIDLSPAAFDKLAPRAKGRIKVTWDFI
;
A
#
# COMPACT_ATOMS: atom_id res chain seq x y z
N MET A 1 -3.27 -12.34 -7.18
CA MET A 1 -2.89 -12.43 -5.76
C MET A 1 -1.39 -12.28 -5.64
N PHE A 2 -0.96 -11.20 -5.02
CA PHE A 2 0.45 -10.89 -4.76
C PHE A 2 0.82 -11.26 -3.33
N ASN A 3 2.08 -11.63 -3.14
CA ASN A 3 2.66 -11.91 -1.83
C ASN A 3 3.85 -10.97 -1.66
N GLY A 4 3.93 -10.28 -0.53
CA GLY A 4 5.05 -9.40 -0.25
C GLY A 4 5.03 -8.90 1.18
N SER A 5 5.68 -7.77 1.39
CA SER A 5 5.77 -7.09 2.66
C SER A 5 5.16 -5.70 2.57
N ALA A 6 4.58 -5.25 3.67
CA ALA A 6 4.11 -3.89 3.85
C ALA A 6 4.93 -3.18 4.95
N TRP A 7 5.22 -1.91 4.74
CA TRP A 7 5.74 -0.98 5.75
C TRP A 7 5.03 0.37 5.64
N VAL A 8 5.33 1.30 6.55
CA VAL A 8 4.66 2.60 6.61
C VAL A 8 5.44 3.63 5.79
N TYR A 9 4.73 4.39 4.97
CA TYR A 9 5.19 5.68 4.44
C TYR A 9 4.25 6.80 4.89
N PHE A 10 4.71 8.05 4.81
CA PHE A 10 3.91 9.23 5.12
C PHE A 10 3.46 9.90 3.82
N PRO A 11 2.15 9.88 3.49
CA PRO A 11 1.63 10.40 2.24
C PRO A 11 1.80 11.92 2.08
N GLY A 12 1.71 12.36 0.84
CA GLY A 12 1.75 13.76 0.41
C GLY A 12 1.18 13.85 -1.01
N LEU A 13 1.74 14.72 -1.85
CA LEU A 13 1.41 14.70 -3.28
C LEU A 13 1.93 13.41 -3.92
N GLY A 14 1.02 12.51 -4.29
CA GLY A 14 1.31 11.25 -4.94
C GLY A 14 1.58 11.40 -6.44
N VAL A 15 2.18 10.36 -7.03
CA VAL A 15 2.41 10.31 -8.49
C VAL A 15 1.10 10.33 -9.28
N CYS A 16 -0.01 9.92 -8.68
CA CYS A 16 -1.34 9.99 -9.31
C CYS A 16 -1.93 11.41 -9.37
N GLY A 17 -1.24 12.41 -8.83
CA GLY A 17 -1.65 13.83 -8.90
C GLY A 17 -2.56 14.29 -7.76
N GLU A 18 -2.92 13.40 -6.84
CA GLU A 18 -3.70 13.70 -5.65
C GLU A 18 -2.82 13.86 -4.41
N THR A 19 -3.26 14.69 -3.46
CA THR A 19 -2.60 14.83 -2.17
C THR A 19 -3.36 14.05 -1.13
N HIS A 20 -2.66 13.14 -0.45
CA HIS A 20 -3.21 12.35 0.66
C HIS A 20 -2.50 12.68 1.96
N ALA A 21 -3.21 12.48 3.07
CA ALA A 21 -2.73 12.64 4.42
C ALA A 21 -2.53 11.27 5.11
N ASP A 22 -1.85 11.28 6.26
CA ASP A 22 -1.59 10.08 7.08
C ASP A 22 -2.86 9.29 7.48
N ALA A 23 -4.01 9.96 7.49
CA ALA A 23 -5.30 9.41 7.85
C ALA A 23 -6.02 8.68 6.69
N ASP A 24 -5.60 8.93 5.44
CA ASP A 24 -6.20 8.33 4.26
C ASP A 24 -5.74 6.89 4.10
N LEU A 25 -6.60 6.03 3.56
CA LEU A 25 -6.27 4.63 3.29
C LEU A 25 -5.66 4.51 1.90
N VAL A 26 -4.36 4.82 1.81
CA VAL A 26 -3.63 4.79 0.54
C VAL A 26 -2.40 3.91 0.59
N ALA A 27 -2.01 3.43 -0.59
CA ALA A 27 -0.87 2.56 -0.81
C ALA A 27 0.03 3.06 -1.95
N GLY A 28 1.33 2.81 -1.82
CA GLY A 28 2.30 2.84 -2.90
C GLY A 28 2.59 1.41 -3.37
N VAL A 29 2.47 1.16 -4.67
CA VAL A 29 2.78 -0.17 -5.24
C VAL A 29 4.09 -0.15 -6.01
N SER A 30 4.74 -1.31 -6.19
CA SER A 30 6.01 -1.39 -6.92
C SER A 30 5.86 -0.97 -8.38
N LEU A 31 6.99 -0.65 -9.04
CA LEU A 31 7.02 -0.32 -10.47
C LEU A 31 6.33 -1.36 -11.35
N LEU A 32 6.45 -2.64 -11.01
CA LEU A 32 5.86 -3.73 -11.78
C LEU A 32 4.35 -3.81 -11.65
N GLN A 33 3.80 -3.37 -10.51
CA GLN A 33 2.35 -3.31 -10.29
C GLN A 33 1.76 -1.95 -10.64
N PHE A 34 2.54 -0.86 -10.63
CA PHE A 34 2.06 0.47 -11.00
C PHE A 34 1.85 0.62 -12.52
N LEU A 35 2.60 -0.14 -13.33
CA LEU A 35 2.52 -0.18 -14.79
C LEU A 35 2.48 1.21 -15.45
N GLY A 36 3.39 2.10 -15.03
CA GLY A 36 3.47 3.46 -15.57
C GLY A 36 2.30 4.36 -15.20
N GLY A 37 1.56 4.05 -14.12
CA GLY A 37 0.42 4.80 -13.64
C GLY A 37 -0.93 4.26 -14.09
N ALA A 38 -0.96 3.16 -14.85
CA ALA A 38 -2.21 2.54 -15.30
C ALA A 38 -3.13 2.11 -14.15
N HIS A 39 -2.55 1.87 -12.97
CA HIS A 39 -3.28 1.47 -11.75
C HIS A 39 -3.40 2.60 -10.72
N GLY A 40 -3.08 3.84 -11.09
CA GLY A 40 -3.28 4.98 -10.20
C GLY A 40 -4.78 5.20 -9.95
N GLY A 41 -5.19 5.24 -8.68
CA GLY A 41 -6.59 5.35 -8.27
C GLY A 41 -7.34 4.03 -8.12
N ASP A 42 -6.77 2.91 -8.57
CA ASP A 42 -7.36 1.58 -8.32
C ASP A 42 -7.30 1.24 -6.82
N GLU A 43 -8.23 0.41 -6.35
CA GLU A 43 -8.21 -0.10 -4.98
C GLU A 43 -7.53 -1.46 -4.91
N ILE A 44 -6.83 -1.69 -3.78
CA ILE A 44 -6.28 -2.99 -3.42
C ILE A 44 -6.86 -3.46 -2.09
N GLN A 45 -7.18 -4.75 -2.01
CA GLN A 45 -7.49 -5.40 -0.74
C GLN A 45 -6.22 -6.05 -0.19
N VAL A 46 -5.81 -5.65 1.01
CA VAL A 46 -4.60 -6.12 1.69
C VAL A 46 -4.98 -6.95 2.90
N THR A 47 -4.36 -8.13 3.03
CA THR A 47 -4.52 -9.05 4.16
C THR A 47 -3.19 -9.25 4.86
N GLY A 48 -3.15 -9.02 6.18
CA GLY A 48 -1.97 -9.25 7.02
C GLY A 48 -1.86 -10.69 7.52
N GLU A 49 -0.69 -11.07 8.05
CA GLU A 49 -0.40 -12.40 8.62
C GLU A 49 -1.37 -12.85 9.73
N ASN A 50 -2.01 -11.89 10.42
CA ASN A 50 -3.02 -12.15 11.46
C ASN A 50 -4.44 -12.35 10.90
N GLY A 51 -4.61 -12.32 9.57
CA GLY A 51 -5.91 -12.40 8.90
C GLY A 51 -6.70 -11.09 8.90
N ALA A 52 -6.17 -10.00 9.46
CA ALA A 52 -6.81 -8.69 9.37
C ALA A 52 -6.73 -8.18 7.93
N THR A 53 -7.77 -7.46 7.49
CA THR A 53 -7.88 -6.95 6.14
C THR A 53 -8.14 -5.44 6.12
N THR A 54 -7.68 -4.78 5.05
CA THR A 54 -8.00 -3.38 4.76
C THR A 54 -8.04 -3.14 3.26
N THR A 55 -8.76 -2.11 2.83
CA THR A 55 -8.73 -1.63 1.44
C THR A 55 -7.92 -0.35 1.41
N ALA A 56 -7.09 -0.18 0.39
CA ALA A 56 -6.33 1.05 0.16
C ALA A 56 -6.32 1.44 -1.32
N THR A 57 -6.37 2.74 -1.60
CA THR A 57 -6.25 3.28 -2.95
C THR A 57 -4.78 3.38 -3.36
N VAL A 58 -4.43 2.98 -4.58
CA VAL A 58 -3.10 3.14 -5.15
C VAL A 58 -2.86 4.61 -5.47
N ALA A 59 -2.15 5.29 -4.59
CA ALA A 59 -1.91 6.73 -4.66
C ALA A 59 -0.56 7.09 -5.29
N THR A 60 0.42 6.18 -5.21
CA THR A 60 1.78 6.51 -5.65
C THR A 60 2.58 5.28 -6.07
N LEU A 61 3.74 5.54 -6.67
CA LEU A 61 4.73 4.54 -7.01
C LEU A 61 5.73 4.37 -5.85
N CYS A 62 5.86 3.15 -5.35
CA CYS A 62 6.96 2.77 -4.46
C CYS A 62 8.18 2.32 -5.30
N VAL A 63 9.13 3.24 -5.53
CA VAL A 63 10.30 2.98 -6.39
C VAL A 63 11.30 1.97 -5.82
N THR A 64 11.25 1.72 -4.51
CA THR A 64 12.15 0.76 -3.83
C THR A 64 11.50 -0.59 -3.57
N CYS A 65 10.18 -0.70 -3.75
CA CYS A 65 9.45 -1.94 -3.52
C CYS A 65 9.83 -2.97 -4.58
N LEU A 66 10.06 -4.21 -4.14
CA LEU A 66 10.09 -5.37 -5.03
C LEU A 66 8.65 -5.73 -5.47
N SER A 67 8.54 -6.63 -6.44
CA SER A 67 7.24 -7.15 -6.86
C SER A 67 6.44 -7.66 -5.66
N GLY A 68 5.22 -7.16 -5.47
CA GLY A 68 4.32 -7.55 -4.39
C GLY A 68 4.58 -6.86 -3.05
N ASP A 69 5.72 -6.17 -2.88
CA ASP A 69 5.90 -5.26 -1.73
C ASP A 69 5.10 -3.98 -1.96
N ILE A 70 4.55 -3.44 -0.87
CA ILE A 70 3.73 -2.22 -0.87
C ILE A 70 4.12 -1.29 0.28
N ASP A 71 3.97 -0.01 0.03
CA ASP A 71 4.07 1.05 1.01
C ASP A 71 2.65 1.40 1.47
N LEU A 72 2.34 1.34 2.76
CA LEU A 72 1.03 1.70 3.29
C LEU A 72 1.09 3.03 4.05
N SER A 73 0.06 3.85 3.89
CA SER A 73 -0.19 4.98 4.80
C SER A 73 -0.28 4.51 6.25
N PRO A 74 -0.04 5.39 7.24
CA PRO A 74 -0.10 5.01 8.64
C PRO A 74 -1.49 4.46 9.02
N ALA A 75 -2.57 5.09 8.54
CA ALA A 75 -3.93 4.63 8.79
C ALA A 75 -4.22 3.25 8.17
N ALA A 76 -3.76 2.96 6.96
CA ALA A 76 -3.93 1.64 6.35
C ALA A 76 -3.12 0.56 7.08
N PHE A 77 -1.87 0.84 7.44
CA PHE A 77 -1.03 -0.11 8.18
C PHE A 77 -1.62 -0.45 9.56
N ASP A 78 -2.14 0.55 10.26
CA ASP A 78 -2.73 0.39 11.61
C ASP A 78 -3.94 -0.56 11.62
N LYS A 79 -4.61 -0.78 10.47
CA LYS A 79 -5.68 -1.78 10.33
C LYS A 79 -5.15 -3.21 10.35
N LEU A 80 -3.89 -3.41 9.97
CA LEU A 80 -3.27 -4.73 9.83
C LEU A 80 -2.42 -5.10 11.04
N ALA A 81 -1.62 -4.16 11.56
CA ALA A 81 -0.74 -4.40 12.69
C ALA A 81 -0.30 -3.12 13.41
N PRO A 82 0.20 -3.22 14.66
CA PRO A 82 0.84 -2.09 15.34
C PRO A 82 2.09 -1.60 14.59
N ARG A 83 2.24 -0.28 14.40
CA ARG A 83 3.40 0.34 13.71
C ARG A 83 4.76 -0.09 14.25
N ALA A 84 4.83 -0.46 15.53
CA ALA A 84 6.05 -0.98 16.17
C ALA A 84 6.63 -2.24 15.49
N LYS A 85 5.83 -2.97 14.70
CA LYS A 85 6.35 -4.07 13.88
C LYS A 85 7.25 -3.59 12.73
N GLY A 86 7.09 -2.35 12.27
CA GLY A 86 7.87 -1.72 11.20
C GLY A 86 7.61 -2.29 9.80
N ARG A 87 7.62 -3.61 9.67
CA ARG A 87 7.36 -4.35 8.43
C ARG A 87 6.57 -5.63 8.76
N ILE A 88 5.56 -5.95 7.96
CA ILE A 88 4.75 -7.16 8.09
C ILE A 88 4.64 -7.87 6.75
N LYS A 89 4.40 -9.18 6.74
CA LYS A 89 4.04 -9.85 5.47
C LYS A 89 2.56 -9.62 5.17
N VAL A 90 2.25 -9.52 3.90
CA VAL A 90 0.89 -9.32 3.40
C VAL A 90 0.64 -10.12 2.12
N THR A 91 -0.62 -10.41 1.88
CA THR A 91 -1.14 -10.80 0.57
C THR A 91 -2.15 -9.78 0.10
N TRP A 92 -2.18 -9.48 -1.19
CA TRP A 92 -3.10 -8.47 -1.71
C TRP A 92 -3.46 -8.67 -3.18
N ASP A 93 -4.56 -8.04 -3.58
CA ASP A 93 -5.13 -8.08 -4.92
C ASP A 93 -5.76 -6.73 -5.28
N PHE A 94 -5.74 -6.38 -6.57
CA PHE A 94 -6.60 -5.32 -7.12
C PHE A 94 -8.06 -5.79 -7.08
N ILE A 95 -8.99 -4.88 -6.80
CA ILE A 95 -10.44 -5.16 -6.71
C ILE A 95 -11.26 -4.37 -7.72
#